data_AF-A0A3M1A6R4-F1
#
_entry.id   AF-A0A3M1A6R4-F1
#
_cell.length_a   1.000
_cell.length_b   1.000
_cell.length_c   1.000
_cell.angle_alpha   90.00
_cell.angle_beta   90.00
_cell.angle_gamma   90.00
#
_symmetry.space_group_name_H-M   'P 1'
#
loop_
_entity.id
_entity.type
_entity.pdbx_description
1 polymer ?
#
loop_
_entity_poly.entity_id
_entity_poly.type
_entity_poly.pdbx_seq_one_letter_code
_entity_poly.pdbx_strand_id
1 'polypeptide(L)'
;MARRRKGRDISGWLVVDKPAGLTSTAVVNKVRWALQAQKAGHAGTLDPLATGVLAVALGEATKTVPYVTDALKCYRFTVRWGEATNTDDAEGEVIARSDRRPTAEEIEAALPAFRGEIMQVPPQFSAVKIDGERAYALAREGQTPELAARPLWVESLELVEQPDEDHAVFEMVCGKGGYVRAIARDLGEALGTHGHVT
;
A
#
# COMPACT_ATOMS: atom_id res chain seq x y z
N MET A 1 -37.64 -5.84 23.64
CA MET A 1 -36.44 -5.52 22.84
C MET A 1 -36.41 -6.43 21.62
N ALA A 2 -36.55 -5.89 20.41
CA ALA A 2 -36.51 -6.70 19.19
C ALA A 2 -35.13 -7.37 19.06
N ARG A 3 -35.10 -8.70 18.94
CA ARG A 3 -33.87 -9.49 18.74
C ARG A 3 -33.20 -8.98 17.48
N ARG A 4 -32.09 -8.25 17.62
CA ARG A 4 -31.30 -7.70 16.51
C ARG A 4 -31.07 -8.85 15.52
N ARG A 5 -31.59 -8.71 14.29
CA ARG A 5 -31.53 -9.77 13.28
C ARG A 5 -30.05 -10.16 13.13
N LYS A 6 -29.68 -11.36 13.56
CA LYS A 6 -28.39 -11.95 13.24
C LYS A 6 -28.37 -11.98 11.71
N GLY A 7 -27.37 -11.36 11.09
CA GLY A 7 -27.27 -11.33 9.62
C GLY A 7 -27.34 -12.73 8.99
N ARG A 8 -27.33 -12.81 7.67
CA ARG A 8 -27.24 -14.08 6.94
C ARG A 8 -25.92 -14.78 7.28
N ASP A 9 -26.03 -16.07 7.59
CA ASP A 9 -24.88 -16.96 7.74
C ASP A 9 -24.41 -17.36 6.34
N ILE A 10 -23.47 -16.58 5.81
CA ILE A 10 -22.91 -16.76 4.47
C ILE A 10 -21.39 -16.85 4.59
N SER A 11 -20.82 -17.80 3.86
CA SER A 11 -19.38 -18.04 3.84
C SER A 11 -18.87 -18.04 2.41
N GLY A 12 -17.74 -17.37 2.19
CA GLY A 12 -17.12 -17.27 0.87
C GLY A 12 -16.21 -16.06 0.74
N TRP A 13 -15.61 -15.94 -0.44
CA TRP A 13 -14.79 -14.79 -0.82
C TRP A 13 -15.54 -13.95 -1.84
N LEU A 14 -15.47 -12.63 -1.67
CA LEU A 14 -15.88 -11.66 -2.67
C LEU A 14 -14.65 -10.85 -3.07
N VAL A 15 -14.29 -10.93 -4.35
CA VAL A 15 -13.21 -10.13 -4.94
C VAL A 15 -13.82 -8.82 -5.38
N VAL A 16 -13.40 -7.72 -4.76
CA VAL A 16 -13.91 -6.38 -5.05
C VAL A 16 -12.81 -5.57 -5.71
N ASP A 17 -13.11 -4.92 -6.82
CA ASP A 17 -12.29 -3.82 -7.32
C ASP A 17 -12.59 -2.57 -6.46
N LYS A 18 -11.67 -2.23 -5.54
CA LYS A 18 -11.81 -1.09 -4.63
C LYS A 18 -11.66 0.20 -5.45
N PRO A 19 -12.65 1.11 -5.45
CA PRO A 19 -12.46 2.41 -6.07
C PRO A 19 -11.55 3.30 -5.20
N ALA A 20 -11.00 4.35 -5.81
CA ALA A 20 -10.24 5.38 -5.11
C ALA A 20 -11.13 6.14 -4.11
N GLY A 21 -10.50 6.73 -3.09
CA GLY A 21 -11.14 7.53 -2.05
C GLY A 21 -11.84 6.76 -0.92
N LEU A 22 -11.97 5.42 -1.04
CA LEU A 22 -12.52 4.59 0.03
C LEU A 22 -11.42 3.82 0.78
N THR A 23 -11.53 3.72 2.10
CA THR A 23 -10.70 2.79 2.87
C THR A 23 -11.13 1.34 2.63
N SER A 24 -10.23 0.37 2.75
CA SER A 24 -10.59 -1.07 2.70
C SER A 24 -11.69 -1.43 3.70
N THR A 25 -11.65 -0.87 4.92
CA THR A 25 -12.69 -1.10 5.93
C THR A 25 -14.05 -0.57 5.50
N ALA A 26 -14.11 0.59 4.81
CA ALA A 26 -15.37 1.11 4.28
C ALA A 26 -15.98 0.14 3.24
N VAL A 27 -15.15 -0.45 2.37
CA VAL A 27 -15.60 -1.46 1.41
C VAL A 27 -16.10 -2.72 2.10
N VAL A 28 -15.35 -3.25 3.09
CA VAL A 28 -15.80 -4.42 3.87
C VAL A 28 -17.15 -4.16 4.55
N ASN A 29 -17.34 -2.96 5.11
CA ASN A 29 -18.61 -2.59 5.74
C ASN A 29 -19.76 -2.52 4.74
N LYS A 30 -19.52 -1.97 3.53
CA LYS A 30 -20.52 -1.95 2.43
C LYS A 30 -20.88 -3.37 1.98
N VAL A 31 -19.89 -4.24 1.76
CA VAL A 31 -20.12 -5.65 1.37
C VAL A 31 -20.92 -6.38 2.44
N ARG A 32 -20.53 -6.25 3.72
CA ARG A 32 -21.22 -6.87 4.84
C ARG A 32 -22.68 -6.40 4.93
N TRP A 33 -22.93 -5.11 4.75
CA TRP A 33 -24.28 -4.55 4.73
C TRP A 33 -25.10 -5.07 3.55
N ALA A 34 -24.57 -5.01 2.32
CA ALA A 34 -25.27 -5.38 1.10
C ALA A 34 -25.67 -6.86 1.09
N LEU A 35 -24.80 -7.74 1.58
CA LEU A 35 -25.05 -9.18 1.68
C LEU A 35 -25.72 -9.58 3.00
N GLN A 36 -25.96 -8.62 3.90
CA GLN A 36 -26.44 -8.81 5.27
C GLN A 36 -25.60 -9.84 6.05
N ALA A 37 -24.29 -9.93 5.81
CA ALA A 37 -23.45 -10.98 6.37
C ALA A 37 -23.27 -10.81 7.90
N GLN A 38 -23.20 -11.92 8.64
CA GLN A 38 -22.90 -11.86 10.07
C GLN A 38 -21.47 -11.32 10.32
N LYS A 39 -20.50 -11.84 9.57
CA LYS A 39 -19.06 -11.59 9.73
C LYS A 39 -18.42 -11.29 8.37
N ALA A 40 -17.52 -10.31 8.34
CA ALA A 40 -16.71 -9.98 7.18
C ALA A 40 -15.30 -9.51 7.61
N GLY A 41 -14.31 -9.71 6.75
CA GLY A 41 -12.93 -9.23 6.89
C GLY A 41 -12.27 -9.13 5.51
N HIS A 42 -11.02 -8.69 5.44
CA HIS A 42 -10.27 -8.60 4.17
C HIS A 42 -8.84 -9.13 4.32
N ALA A 43 -8.21 -9.50 3.20
CA ALA A 43 -6.85 -10.04 3.14
C ALA A 43 -5.89 -9.07 2.44
N GLY A 44 -5.53 -7.99 3.13
CA GLY A 44 -4.66 -6.93 2.61
C GLY A 44 -5.36 -5.59 2.61
N THR A 45 -4.68 -4.57 3.14
CA THR A 45 -5.17 -3.19 3.13
C THR A 45 -4.67 -2.51 1.86
N LEU A 46 -5.55 -1.78 1.19
CA LEU A 46 -5.20 -0.84 0.14
C LEU A 46 -5.37 0.57 0.70
N ASP A 47 -4.42 1.45 0.40
CA ASP A 47 -4.51 2.86 0.78
C ASP A 47 -5.74 3.52 0.15
N PRO A 48 -6.26 4.64 0.70
CA PRO A 48 -7.46 5.29 0.20
C PRO A 48 -7.38 5.64 -1.29
N LEU A 49 -6.25 6.21 -1.74
CA LEU A 49 -6.02 6.56 -3.15
C LEU A 49 -5.88 5.34 -4.06
N ALA A 50 -5.34 4.22 -3.56
CA ALA A 50 -5.12 3.03 -4.38
C ALA A 50 -6.45 2.43 -4.86
N THR A 51 -6.47 1.87 -6.06
CA THR A 51 -7.58 1.06 -6.57
C THR A 51 -7.19 -0.42 -6.66
N GLY A 52 -8.10 -1.27 -7.11
CA GLY A 52 -7.78 -2.64 -7.47
C GLY A 52 -8.25 -3.68 -6.45
N VAL A 53 -7.62 -4.85 -6.51
CA VAL A 53 -8.17 -6.08 -5.91
C VAL A 53 -8.17 -6.05 -4.38
N LEU A 54 -9.35 -6.01 -3.79
CA LEU A 54 -9.60 -6.22 -2.36
C LEU A 54 -10.37 -7.53 -2.15
N ALA A 55 -9.68 -8.54 -1.64
CA ALA A 55 -10.29 -9.83 -1.30
C ALA A 55 -11.04 -9.72 0.05
N VAL A 56 -12.38 -9.80 0.01
CA VAL A 56 -13.26 -9.73 1.18
C VAL A 56 -13.74 -11.13 1.56
N ALA A 57 -13.43 -11.57 2.77
CA ALA A 57 -13.86 -12.84 3.31
C ALA A 57 -15.15 -12.69 4.14
N LEU A 58 -16.10 -13.60 3.96
CA LEU A 58 -17.39 -13.64 4.67
C LEU A 58 -17.49 -14.90 5.52
N GLY A 59 -18.10 -14.79 6.70
CA GLY A 59 -18.39 -15.94 7.56
C GLY A 59 -17.13 -16.76 7.88
N GLU A 60 -17.19 -18.07 7.64
CA GLU A 60 -16.10 -19.01 7.91
C GLU A 60 -14.86 -18.78 7.05
N ALA A 61 -15.00 -18.18 5.86
CA ALA A 61 -13.86 -17.84 5.01
C ALA A 61 -12.91 -16.84 5.67
N THR A 62 -13.37 -16.08 6.68
CA THR A 62 -12.48 -15.20 7.46
C THR A 62 -11.34 -15.96 8.17
N LYS A 63 -11.51 -17.26 8.42
CA LYS A 63 -10.47 -18.12 9.00
C LYS A 63 -9.33 -18.40 8.01
N THR A 64 -9.55 -18.21 6.71
CA THR A 64 -8.55 -18.46 5.66
C THR A 64 -7.83 -17.18 5.19
N VAL A 65 -8.15 -16.02 5.78
CA VAL A 65 -7.48 -14.74 5.51
C VAL A 65 -5.94 -14.80 5.63
N PRO A 66 -5.35 -15.50 6.62
CA PRO A 66 -3.89 -15.60 6.71
C PRO A 66 -3.24 -16.18 5.46
N TYR A 67 -3.83 -17.20 4.83
CA TYR A 67 -3.27 -17.83 3.63
C TYR A 67 -3.25 -16.90 2.42
N VAL A 68 -4.30 -16.08 2.25
CA VAL A 68 -4.35 -15.08 1.16
C VAL A 68 -3.41 -13.90 1.46
N THR A 69 -3.27 -13.56 2.75
CA THR A 69 -2.35 -12.50 3.20
C THR A 69 -0.89 -12.87 2.93
N ASP A 70 -0.54 -14.15 2.83
CA ASP A 70 0.82 -14.61 2.56
C ASP A 70 1.16 -14.74 1.06
N ALA A 71 0.17 -14.63 0.16
CA ALA A 71 0.38 -14.73 -1.29
C ALA A 71 1.24 -13.58 -1.85
N LEU A 72 1.71 -13.69 -3.09
CA LEU A 72 2.32 -12.56 -3.79
C LEU A 72 1.26 -11.51 -4.19
N LYS A 73 1.69 -10.26 -4.33
CA LYS A 73 0.85 -9.15 -4.79
C LYS A 73 1.57 -8.43 -5.92
N CYS A 74 0.83 -8.15 -6.98
CA CYS A 74 1.26 -7.28 -8.06
C CYS A 74 0.65 -5.90 -7.85
N TYR A 75 1.47 -4.86 -7.97
CA TYR A 75 1.07 -3.47 -7.93
C TYR A 75 1.54 -2.77 -9.19
N ARG A 76 0.68 -1.92 -9.76
CA ARG A 76 1.07 -0.92 -10.75
C ARG A 76 0.92 0.44 -10.11
N PHE A 77 1.97 1.25 -10.13
CA PHE A 77 1.98 2.54 -9.47
C PHE A 77 2.83 3.54 -10.25
N THR A 78 2.47 4.82 -10.14
CA THR A 78 3.21 5.91 -10.73
C THR A 78 4.00 6.61 -9.65
N VAL A 79 5.28 6.86 -9.91
CA VAL A 79 6.13 7.71 -9.08
C VAL A 79 6.23 9.06 -9.76
N ARG A 80 5.99 10.12 -8.99
CA ARG A 80 6.34 11.49 -9.34
C ARG A 80 7.72 11.83 -8.77
N TRP A 81 8.63 12.28 -9.63
CA TRP A 81 9.97 12.73 -9.27
C TRP A 81 10.00 14.21 -8.90
N GLY A 82 11.03 14.63 -8.16
CA GLY A 82 11.29 16.03 -7.85
C GLY A 82 10.65 16.54 -6.57
N GLU A 83 9.81 15.73 -5.92
CA GLU A 83 9.09 16.10 -4.71
C GLU A 83 9.04 14.92 -3.74
N ALA A 84 9.47 15.14 -2.49
CA ALA A 84 9.17 14.23 -1.38
C ALA A 84 7.98 14.77 -0.58
N THR A 85 7.07 13.90 -0.17
CA THR A 85 5.95 14.24 0.72
C THR A 85 6.09 13.50 2.04
N ASN A 86 5.47 14.04 3.10
CA ASN A 86 5.51 13.40 4.43
C ASN A 86 4.74 12.07 4.52
N THR A 87 3.87 11.76 3.57
CA THR A 87 3.09 10.50 3.49
C THR A 87 3.63 9.51 2.46
N ASP A 88 4.69 9.89 1.72
CA ASP A 88 5.23 9.17 0.56
C ASP A 88 4.22 8.99 -0.60
N ASP A 89 3.14 9.78 -0.61
CA ASP A 89 2.12 9.84 -1.66
C ASP A 89 1.57 11.26 -1.87
N ALA A 90 0.68 11.41 -2.85
CA ALA A 90 0.07 12.68 -3.24
C ALA A 90 -0.91 13.28 -2.20
N GLU A 91 -1.30 12.56 -1.15
CA GLU A 91 -2.15 13.11 -0.06
C GLU A 91 -1.33 13.95 0.95
N GLY A 92 0.00 13.84 0.92
CA GLY A 92 0.89 14.50 1.87
C GLY A 92 1.28 15.93 1.52
N GLU A 93 1.92 16.58 2.49
CA GLU A 93 2.56 17.89 2.29
C GLU A 93 3.96 17.70 1.71
N VAL A 94 4.34 18.54 0.74
CA VAL A 94 5.69 18.52 0.16
C VAL A 94 6.70 19.00 1.20
N ILE A 95 7.69 18.16 1.51
CA ILE A 95 8.74 18.41 2.51
C ILE A 95 10.12 18.64 1.90
N ALA A 96 10.34 18.22 0.66
CA ALA A 96 11.58 18.49 -0.10
C ALA A 96 11.29 18.56 -1.60
N ARG A 97 12.15 19.31 -2.32
CA ARG A 97 12.07 19.48 -3.77
C ARG A 97 13.45 19.32 -4.41
N SER A 98 13.47 18.82 -5.63
CA SER A 98 14.66 18.72 -6.48
C SER A 98 14.30 19.08 -7.92
N ASP A 99 15.19 19.77 -8.61
CA ASP A 99 15.08 20.04 -10.05
C ASP A 99 15.60 18.87 -10.90
N ARG A 100 16.23 17.86 -10.28
CA ARG A 100 16.73 16.68 -10.99
C ARG A 100 15.58 15.74 -11.38
N ARG A 101 15.66 15.19 -12.59
CA ARG A 101 14.83 14.07 -13.06
C ARG A 101 15.71 12.93 -13.55
N PRO A 102 15.35 11.67 -13.26
CA PRO A 102 16.14 10.54 -13.69
C PRO A 102 15.80 10.15 -15.13
N THR A 103 16.80 9.74 -15.91
CA THR A 103 16.53 9.09 -17.21
C THR A 103 16.06 7.65 -17.01
N ALA A 104 15.44 7.06 -18.05
CA ALA A 104 15.05 5.65 -18.02
C ALA A 104 16.25 4.74 -17.71
N GLU A 105 17.43 5.04 -18.26
CA GLU A 105 18.65 4.27 -18.00
C GLU A 105 19.12 4.38 -16.54
N GLU A 106 19.02 5.56 -15.93
CA GLU A 106 19.35 5.75 -14.51
C GLU A 106 18.38 4.98 -13.62
N ILE A 107 17.08 5.01 -13.94
CA ILE A 107 16.05 4.23 -13.22
C ILE A 107 16.38 2.74 -13.31
N GLU A 108 16.52 2.21 -14.53
CA GLU A 108 16.78 0.79 -14.78
C GLU A 108 18.08 0.32 -14.12
N ALA A 109 19.12 1.15 -14.08
CA ALA A 109 20.35 0.85 -13.38
C ALA A 109 20.18 0.77 -11.86
N ALA A 110 19.22 1.50 -11.28
CA ALA A 110 18.94 1.50 -9.84
C ALA A 110 18.03 0.34 -9.41
N LEU A 111 17.11 -0.14 -10.27
CA LEU A 111 16.12 -1.17 -9.93
C LEU A 111 16.69 -2.47 -9.33
N PRO A 112 17.86 -3.01 -9.75
CA PRO A 112 18.41 -4.23 -9.17
C PRO A 112 18.59 -4.19 -7.66
N ALA A 113 18.87 -3.02 -7.06
CA ALA A 113 19.04 -2.86 -5.61
C ALA A 113 17.73 -3.04 -4.82
N PHE A 114 16.59 -3.01 -5.51
CA PHE A 114 15.23 -3.10 -4.94
C PHE A 114 14.56 -4.45 -5.24
N ARG A 115 15.28 -5.42 -5.80
CA ARG A 115 14.79 -6.77 -6.12
C ARG A 115 15.40 -7.81 -5.16
N GLY A 116 14.69 -8.91 -4.93
CA GLY A 116 15.11 -9.98 -4.02
C GLY A 116 14.75 -9.69 -2.56
N GLU A 117 15.62 -10.11 -1.63
CA GLU A 117 15.48 -9.80 -0.21
C GLU A 117 16.02 -8.40 0.09
N ILE A 118 15.12 -7.47 0.40
CA ILE A 118 15.47 -6.09 0.75
C ILE A 118 14.98 -5.75 2.15
N MET A 119 15.55 -4.69 2.72
CA MET A 119 15.08 -4.10 3.97
C MET A 119 14.34 -2.81 3.66
N GLN A 120 13.06 -2.75 4.01
CA GLN A 120 12.21 -1.59 3.76
C GLN A 120 11.79 -0.93 5.07
N VAL A 121 12.00 0.38 5.17
CA VAL A 121 11.41 1.20 6.24
C VAL A 121 9.98 1.55 5.83
N PRO A 122 8.95 1.12 6.57
CA PRO A 122 7.56 1.47 6.25
C PRO A 122 7.35 2.99 6.23
N PRO A 123 6.36 3.50 5.49
CA PRO A 123 5.95 4.90 5.59
C PRO A 123 5.48 5.24 7.01
N GLN A 124 5.70 6.49 7.44
CA GLN A 124 5.21 7.02 8.73
C GLN A 124 3.69 6.86 8.86
N PHE A 125 2.98 7.10 7.76
CA PHE A 125 1.53 6.90 7.64
C PHE A 125 1.20 5.46 7.21
N SER A 126 1.47 4.50 8.10
CA SER A 126 1.18 3.08 7.90
C SER A 126 0.39 2.47 9.07
N ALA A 127 -0.19 1.29 8.86
CA ALA A 127 -0.93 0.54 9.89
C ALA A 127 -0.03 -0.21 10.88
N VAL A 128 1.30 -0.07 10.75
CA VAL A 128 2.30 -0.67 11.65
C VAL A 128 2.04 -0.18 13.07
N LYS A 129 2.18 -1.08 14.05
CA LYS A 129 2.09 -0.70 15.47
C LYS A 129 3.47 -0.47 16.07
N ILE A 130 3.58 0.56 16.90
CA ILE A 130 4.73 0.95 17.73
C ILE A 130 4.19 1.04 19.16
N ASP A 131 4.77 0.27 20.08
CA ASP A 131 4.35 0.22 21.50
C ASP A 131 2.83 0.04 21.74
N GLY A 132 2.15 -0.63 20.80
CA GLY A 132 0.71 -0.89 20.86
C GLY A 132 -0.18 0.10 20.10
N GLU A 133 0.35 1.27 19.74
CA GLU A 133 -0.31 2.32 18.97
C GLU A 133 0.05 2.24 17.48
N ARG A 134 -0.79 2.75 16.58
CA ARG A 134 -0.50 2.70 15.14
C ARG A 134 0.38 3.88 14.72
N ALA A 135 1.35 3.65 13.83
CA ALA A 135 2.29 4.66 13.34
C ALA A 135 1.58 5.90 12.78
N TYR A 136 0.50 5.72 12.00
CA TYR A 136 -0.27 6.86 11.51
C TYR A 136 -0.94 7.70 12.61
N ALA A 137 -1.26 7.12 13.77
CA ALA A 137 -1.87 7.85 14.88
C ALA A 137 -0.83 8.77 15.53
N LEU A 138 0.37 8.24 15.79
CA LEU A 138 1.53 9.00 16.30
C LEU A 138 1.95 10.11 15.33
N ALA A 139 2.01 9.81 14.02
CA ALA A 139 2.35 10.80 12.99
C ALA A 139 1.38 11.99 12.96
N ARG A 140 0.08 11.75 13.17
CA ARG A 140 -0.94 12.82 13.26
C ARG A 140 -0.83 13.68 14.51
N GLU A 141 -0.21 13.14 15.56
CA GLU A 141 0.09 13.88 16.79
C GLU A 141 1.41 14.66 16.67
N GLY A 142 2.03 14.69 15.49
CA GLY A 142 3.30 15.38 15.23
C GLY A 142 4.52 14.63 15.75
N GLN A 143 4.36 13.37 16.17
CA GLN A 143 5.47 12.52 16.56
C GLN A 143 6.01 11.80 15.32
N THR A 144 7.34 11.82 15.12
CA THR A 144 8.00 11.10 14.02
C THR A 144 8.71 9.88 14.58
N PRO A 145 8.00 8.79 14.89
CA PRO A 145 8.63 7.63 15.48
C PRO A 145 9.63 7.00 14.49
N GLU A 146 10.78 6.56 15.00
CA GLU A 146 11.74 5.81 14.21
C GLU A 146 11.15 4.44 13.85
N LEU A 147 10.84 4.23 12.58
CA LEU A 147 10.34 2.97 12.07
C LEU A 147 11.51 2.04 11.75
N ALA A 148 11.57 0.90 12.44
CA ALA A 148 12.55 -0.13 12.13
C ALA A 148 12.29 -0.73 10.74
N ALA A 149 13.36 -0.89 9.95
CA ALA A 149 13.33 -1.57 8.67
C ALA A 149 12.87 -3.03 8.83
N ARG A 150 12.12 -3.54 7.84
CA ARG A 150 11.57 -4.89 7.82
C ARG A 150 11.94 -5.61 6.53
N PRO A 151 12.15 -6.94 6.58
CA PRO A 151 12.42 -7.69 5.36
C PRO A 151 11.22 -7.67 4.43
N LEU A 152 11.47 -7.48 3.14
CA LEU A 152 10.52 -7.59 2.06
C LEU A 152 11.14 -8.44 0.95
N TRP A 153 10.40 -9.44 0.48
CA TRP A 153 10.74 -10.13 -0.76
C TRP A 153 10.10 -9.41 -1.95
N VAL A 154 10.91 -8.97 -2.90
CA VAL A 154 10.49 -8.39 -4.18
C VAL A 154 10.88 -9.35 -5.30
N GLU A 155 9.89 -10.01 -5.89
CA GLU A 155 10.11 -10.95 -6.99
C GLU A 155 10.49 -10.22 -8.28
N SER A 156 9.77 -9.15 -8.60
CA SER A 156 10.08 -8.26 -9.73
C SER A 156 9.74 -6.82 -9.39
N LEU A 157 10.50 -5.91 -9.99
CA LEU A 157 10.23 -4.47 -10.01
C LEU A 157 10.72 -3.96 -11.35
N GLU A 158 9.81 -3.53 -12.21
CA GLU A 158 10.08 -3.21 -13.62
C GLU A 158 9.58 -1.80 -13.94
N LEU A 159 10.38 -1.03 -14.68
CA LEU A 159 9.91 0.20 -15.29
C LEU A 159 9.04 -0.18 -16.48
N VAL A 160 7.77 0.21 -16.43
CA VAL A 160 6.82 -0.10 -17.50
C VAL A 160 6.73 1.03 -18.53
N GLU A 161 6.74 2.26 -18.05
CA GLU A 161 6.58 3.45 -18.88
C GLU A 161 7.17 4.67 -18.19
N GLN A 162 7.74 5.58 -18.96
CA GLN A 162 8.11 6.92 -18.49
C GLN A 162 7.32 7.94 -19.32
N PRO A 163 6.08 8.29 -18.92
CA PRO A 163 5.19 9.10 -19.75
C PRO A 163 5.72 10.52 -19.97
N ASP A 164 6.49 11.06 -19.02
CA ASP A 164 7.18 12.33 -19.10
C ASP A 164 8.42 12.35 -18.17
N GLU A 165 9.14 13.46 -18.10
CA GLU A 165 10.34 13.58 -17.26
C GLU A 165 10.04 13.52 -15.75
N ASP A 166 8.83 13.90 -15.36
CA ASP A 166 8.38 14.02 -13.98
C ASP A 166 7.81 12.71 -13.44
N HIS A 167 7.48 11.74 -14.29
CA HIS A 167 6.76 10.53 -13.88
C HIS A 167 7.34 9.25 -14.46
N ALA A 168 7.30 8.18 -13.67
CA ALA A 168 7.59 6.82 -14.13
C ALA A 168 6.58 5.83 -13.55
N VAL A 169 6.11 4.91 -14.39
CA VAL A 169 5.15 3.86 -14.04
C VAL A 169 5.91 2.56 -13.82
N PHE A 170 5.69 1.94 -12.67
CA PHE A 170 6.32 0.69 -12.29
C PHE A 170 5.30 -0.41 -12.11
N GLU A 171 5.75 -1.65 -12.36
CA GLU A 171 5.07 -2.85 -11.91
C GLU A 171 5.96 -3.56 -10.89
N MET A 172 5.39 -3.92 -9.74
CA MET A 172 6.11 -4.61 -8.68
C MET A 172 5.34 -5.84 -8.22
N VAL A 173 6.01 -6.99 -8.22
CA VAL A 173 5.51 -8.20 -7.58
C VAL A 173 6.29 -8.44 -6.29
N CYS A 174 5.59 -8.48 -5.15
CA CYS A 174 6.24 -8.65 -3.86
C CYS A 174 5.44 -9.54 -2.90
N GLY A 175 6.12 -9.96 -1.84
CA GLY A 175 5.51 -10.65 -0.71
C GLY A 175 4.58 -9.75 0.10
N LYS A 176 4.11 -10.27 1.24
CA LYS A 176 3.27 -9.49 2.14
C LYS A 176 4.03 -8.32 2.77
N GLY A 177 3.30 -7.22 3.02
CA GLY A 177 3.82 -6.11 3.80
C GLY A 177 4.73 -5.15 3.06
N GLY A 178 4.86 -5.29 1.73
CA GLY A 178 5.56 -4.30 0.89
C GLY A 178 4.75 -3.02 0.73
N TYR A 179 5.44 -1.89 0.74
CA TYR A 179 4.89 -0.56 0.51
C TYR A 179 5.47 0.03 -0.78
N VAL A 180 4.64 0.20 -1.80
CA VAL A 180 5.04 0.90 -3.05
C VAL A 180 5.46 2.34 -2.78
N ARG A 181 4.84 2.98 -1.76
CA ARG A 181 5.20 4.30 -1.28
C ARG A 181 6.65 4.40 -0.79
N ALA A 182 7.10 3.42 -0.02
CA ALA A 182 8.49 3.36 0.41
C ALA A 182 9.44 3.07 -0.76
N ILE A 183 9.05 2.23 -1.74
CA ILE A 183 9.85 2.05 -2.97
C ILE A 183 10.02 3.37 -3.72
N ALA A 184 8.95 4.15 -3.89
CA ALA A 184 9.01 5.46 -4.55
C ALA A 184 9.96 6.43 -3.84
N ARG A 185 9.84 6.53 -2.51
CA ARG A 185 10.73 7.35 -1.66
C ARG A 185 12.18 6.91 -1.79
N ASP A 186 12.46 5.64 -1.51
CA ASP A 186 13.83 5.11 -1.42
C ASP A 186 14.53 5.12 -2.80
N LEU A 187 13.79 4.86 -3.89
CA LEU A 187 14.32 4.98 -5.25
C LEU A 187 14.60 6.44 -5.61
N GLY A 188 13.72 7.37 -5.22
CA GLY A 188 13.93 8.80 -5.41
C GLY A 188 15.14 9.34 -4.62
N GLU A 189 15.38 8.81 -3.41
CA GLU A 189 16.58 9.11 -2.62
C GLU A 189 17.85 8.57 -3.30
N ALA A 190 17.84 7.31 -3.75
CA ALA A 190 18.97 6.69 -4.44
C ALA A 190 19.36 7.42 -5.73
N LEU A 191 18.37 7.95 -6.46
CA LEU A 191 18.57 8.73 -7.69
C LEU A 191 18.87 10.22 -7.45
N GLY A 192 18.73 10.70 -6.21
CA GLY A 192 18.89 12.11 -5.85
C GLY A 192 17.81 13.03 -6.43
N THR A 193 16.63 12.48 -6.73
CA THR A 193 15.51 13.19 -7.36
C THR A 193 14.39 13.48 -6.37
N HIS A 194 14.31 12.74 -5.26
CA HIS A 194 13.10 12.55 -4.46
C HIS A 194 11.94 11.94 -5.27
N GLY A 195 11.02 11.29 -4.58
CA GLY A 195 9.81 10.81 -5.23
C GLY A 195 8.72 10.38 -4.26
N HIS A 196 7.48 10.38 -4.77
CA HIS A 196 6.31 9.89 -4.05
C HIS A 196 5.31 9.26 -5.04
N VAL A 197 4.37 8.47 -4.52
CA VAL A 197 3.34 7.80 -5.35
C VAL A 197 2.20 8.76 -5.68
N THR A 198 1.70 8.71 -6.92
CA THR A 198 0.51 9.45 -7.40
C THR A 198 -0.57 8.53 -7.91
#